data_AF-A0A961PTI3-F1
#
_entry.id   AF-A0A961PTI3-F1
#
_cell.length_a   1.000
_cell.length_b   1.000
_cell.length_c   1.000
_cell.angle_alpha   90.00
_cell.angle_beta   90.00
_cell.angle_gamma   90.00
#
_symmetry.space_group_name_H-M   'P 1'
#
loop_
_entity.id
_entity.type
_entity.pdbx_description
1 polymer ?
#
loop_
_entity_poly.entity_id
_entity_poly.type
_entity_poly.pdbx_seq_one_letter_code
_entity_poly.pdbx_strand_id
1 'polypeptide(L)' 'MTLPDTMRVIEISEPGGPEVLKSATRPVPQPGPGQILIRLQAAGVNRPDALQRAGSYNPPPGASDLPGLEGA' A
#
# COMPACT_ATOMS: atom_id res chain seq x y z
N MET A 1 -1.69 4.80 -23.37
CA MET A 1 -1.96 3.54 -22.64
C MET A 1 -3.24 3.76 -21.85
N THR A 2 -4.17 2.81 -21.87
CA THR A 2 -5.36 2.82 -21.00
C THR A 2 -4.97 2.32 -19.61
N LEU A 3 -5.54 2.92 -18.56
CA LEU A 3 -5.37 2.41 -17.19
C LEU A 3 -6.16 1.10 -17.04
N PRO A 4 -5.62 0.08 -16.36
CA PRO A 4 -6.38 -1.12 -16.03
C PRO A 4 -7.46 -0.80 -14.99
N ASP A 5 -8.51 -1.61 -14.94
CA ASP A 5 -9.56 -1.47 -13.92
C ASP A 5 -9.03 -1.81 -12.51
N THR A 6 -7.99 -2.66 -12.43
CA THR A 6 -7.41 -3.15 -11.18
C THR A 6 -5.89 -3.12 -11.16
N MET A 7 -5.32 -3.13 -9.95
CA MET A 7 -3.89 -3.22 -9.65
C MET A 7 -3.61 -4.29 -8.61
N ARG A 8 -2.38 -4.80 -8.59
CA ARG A 8 -1.89 -5.69 -7.53
C ARG A 8 -1.44 -4.86 -6.33
N VAL A 9 -1.77 -5.34 -5.14
CA VAL A 9 -1.39 -4.72 -3.86
C VAL A 9 -0.85 -5.78 -2.89
N ILE A 10 -0.25 -5.33 -1.79
CA ILE A 10 0.11 -6.16 -0.65
C ILE A 10 -0.72 -5.71 0.55
N GLU A 11 -1.56 -6.59 1.07
CA GLU A 11 -2.40 -6.34 2.24
C GLU A 11 -1.79 -6.97 3.50
N ILE A 12 -2.12 -6.40 4.65
CA ILE A 12 -1.86 -6.99 5.97
C ILE A 12 -3.16 -7.65 6.41
N SER A 13 -3.23 -8.98 6.40
CA SER A 13 -4.47 -9.70 6.74
C SER A 13 -4.87 -9.57 8.21
N GLU A 14 -3.86 -9.55 9.09
CA GLU A 14 -3.97 -9.37 10.52
C GLU A 14 -2.61 -8.93 11.10
N PRO A 15 -2.55 -8.33 12.29
CA PRO A 15 -1.27 -8.03 12.95
C PRO A 15 -0.44 -9.31 13.17
N GLY A 16 0.81 -9.36 12.68
CA GLY A 16 1.60 -10.59 12.81
C GLY A 16 3.02 -10.55 12.24
N GLY A 17 3.58 -11.73 11.96
CA GLY A 17 4.85 -11.96 11.26
C GLY A 17 4.75 -11.76 9.74
N PRO A 18 5.85 -11.84 8.96
CA PRO A 18 5.82 -11.50 7.53
C PRO A 18 4.81 -12.30 6.71
N GLU A 19 4.43 -13.49 7.20
CA GLU A 19 3.44 -14.38 6.62
C GLU A 19 2.03 -13.77 6.45
N VAL A 20 1.72 -12.69 7.17
CA VAL A 20 0.45 -11.97 7.06
C VAL A 20 0.38 -11.03 5.86
N LEU A 21 1.50 -10.82 5.15
CA LEU A 21 1.53 -10.04 3.91
C LEU A 21 0.95 -10.89 2.77
N LYS A 22 -0.20 -10.48 2.24
CA LYS A 22 -0.90 -11.19 1.17
C LYS A 22 -0.95 -10.35 -0.10
N SER A 23 -0.61 -10.96 -1.23
CA SER A 23 -0.89 -10.36 -2.53
C SER A 23 -2.39 -10.38 -2.79
N ALA A 24 -2.94 -9.23 -3.19
CA ALA A 24 -4.34 -9.09 -3.56
C ALA A 24 -4.48 -8.22 -4.82
N THR A 25 -5.70 -8.14 -5.33
CA THR A 25 -6.06 -7.28 -6.48
C THR A 25 -7.14 -6.30 -6.02
N ARG A 26 -6.93 -5.00 -6.26
CA ARG A 26 -7.88 -3.91 -5.92
C ARG A 26 -8.12 -3.00 -7.13
N PRO A 27 -9.20 -2.21 -7.17
CA PRO A 27 -9.38 -1.19 -8.21
C PRO A 27 -8.20 -0.21 -8.26
N VAL A 28 -7.87 0.29 -9.45
CA VAL A 28 -6.93 1.41 -9.57
C VAL A 28 -7.55 2.67 -8.95
N PRO A 29 -6.85 3.36 -8.02
CA PRO A 29 -7.42 4.52 -7.37
C PRO A 29 -7.55 5.70 -8.35
N GLN A 30 -8.61 6.49 -8.18
CA GLN A 30 -8.80 7.74 -8.93
C GLN A 30 -8.26 8.90 -8.09
N PRO A 31 -7.28 9.68 -8.62
CA PRO A 31 -6.75 10.82 -7.89
C PRO A 31 -7.81 11.93 -7.78
N GLY A 32 -7.95 12.52 -6.59
CA GLY A 32 -8.76 13.72 -6.37
C GLY A 32 -8.05 15.00 -6.84
N PRO A 33 -8.67 16.18 -6.63
CA PRO A 33 -8.06 17.47 -6.95
C PRO A 33 -6.69 17.64 -6.29
N GLY A 34 -5.67 17.97 -7.07
CA GLY A 34 -4.29 18.17 -6.58
C GLY A 34 -3.50 16.90 -6.30
N GLN A 35 -4.08 15.72 -6.56
CA GLN A 35 -3.38 14.43 -6.46
C GLN A 35 -2.95 13.93 -7.85
N ILE A 36 -1.93 13.07 -7.87
CA ILE A 36 -1.48 12.39 -9.08
C ILE A 36 -1.53 10.87 -8.87
N LEU A 37 -1.68 10.14 -9.97
CA LEU A 37 -1.58 8.68 -9.99
C LEU A 37 -0.22 8.29 -10.59
N ILE A 38 0.55 7.48 -9.85
CA ILE A 38 1.87 6.99 -10.27
C ILE A 38 1.81 5.48 -10.46
N ARG A 39 2.28 4.99 -11.61
CA ARG A 39 2.54 3.57 -11.82
C ARG A 39 3.94 3.24 -11.30
N LEU A 40 4.01 2.60 -10.14
CA LEU A 40 5.27 2.22 -9.51
C LEU A 40 6.00 1.10 -10.30
N GLN A 41 7.29 1.29 -10.50
CA GLN A 41 8.25 0.27 -10.94
C GLN A 41 8.98 -0.36 -9.74
N ALA A 42 9.20 0.41 -8.68
CA ALA A 42 9.84 -0.03 -7.45
C ALA A 42 9.20 0.61 -6.21
N ALA A 43 9.30 -0.08 -5.07
CA ALA A 43 8.88 0.41 -3.75
C ALA A 43 9.99 0.16 -2.73
N GLY A 44 10.19 1.11 -1.81
CA GLY A 44 11.12 0.95 -0.69
C GLY A 44 10.50 0.14 0.45
N VAL A 45 11.32 -0.64 1.16
CA VAL A 45 10.90 -1.37 2.36
C VAL A 45 11.56 -0.72 3.56
N ASN A 46 10.74 -0.24 4.50
CA ASN A 46 11.17 0.57 5.62
C ASN A 46 10.76 -0.05 6.96
N ARG A 47 11.40 0.40 8.04
CA ARG A 47 11.07 -0.04 9.40
C ARG A 47 9.61 0.22 9.82
N PRO A 48 8.97 1.36 9.47
CA PRO A 48 7.56 1.58 9.80
C PRO A 48 6.62 0.56 9.15
N ASP A 49 6.92 0.05 7.95
CA ASP A 49 6.10 -1.00 7.32
C ASP A 49 6.07 -2.26 8.19
N ALA A 50 7.22 -2.64 8.75
CA ALA A 50 7.32 -3.78 9.65
C ALA A 50 6.55 -3.56 10.97
N LEU A 51 6.52 -2.33 11.49
CA LEU A 51 5.78 -1.98 12.71
C LEU A 51 4.27 -1.91 12.45
N GLN A 52 3.84 -1.36 11.31
CA GLN A 52 2.43 -1.33 10.90
C GLN A 52 1.89 -2.74 10.71
N ARG A 53 2.61 -3.59 9.99
CA ARG A 53 2.31 -5.03 9.83
C ARG A 53 2.22 -5.77 11.17
N ALA A 54 3.06 -5.42 12.13
CA ALA A 54 3.03 -5.99 13.48
C ALA A 54 1.92 -5.40 14.38
N GLY A 55 1.09 -4.48 13.87
CA GLY A 55 0.06 -3.78 14.65
C GLY A 55 0.58 -2.79 15.69
N SER A 56 1.87 -2.43 15.61
CA SER A 56 2.56 -1.55 16.56
C SER A 56 2.71 -0.10 16.06
N TYR A 57 2.15 0.21 14.89
CA TYR A 57 2.16 1.54 14.29
C TYR A 57 0.82 1.83 13.63
N ASN A 58 0.15 2.88 14.10
CA ASN A 58 -1.09 3.36 13.52
C ASN A 58 -0.78 4.38 12.43
N PRO A 59 -1.18 4.14 11.17
CA PRO A 59 -1.01 5.13 10.12
C PRO A 59 -1.85 6.40 10.41
N PRO A 60 -1.46 7.56 9.86
CA PRO A 60 -2.21 8.80 10.05
C PRO A 60 -3.68 8.67 9.61
N PRO A 61 -4.62 9.41 10.25
CA PRO A 61 -6.02 9.41 9.82
C PRO A 61 -6.16 9.76 8.33
N GLY A 62 -6.91 8.94 7.59
CA GLY A 62 -7.16 9.12 6.16
C GLY A 62 -6.05 8.61 5.23
N ALA A 63 -4.95 8.09 5.76
CA ALA A 63 -3.97 7.36 4.95
C ALA A 63 -4.54 6.05 4.41
N SER A 64 -3.90 5.50 3.37
CA SER A 64 -4.25 4.16 2.88
C SER A 64 -4.05 3.10 3.98
N ASP A 65 -4.88 2.07 3.95
CA ASP A 65 -4.72 0.87 4.76
C ASP A 65 -3.55 -0.01 4.31
N LEU A 66 -3.04 0.18 3.08
CA LEU A 66 -1.90 -0.53 2.53
C LEU A 66 -0.57 0.02 3.10
N PRO A 67 0.44 -0.83 3.35
CA PRO A 67 1.78 -0.39 3.74
C PRO A 67 2.53 0.24 2.55
N GLY A 68 3.61 0.96 2.86
CA GLY A 68 4.48 1.60 1.87
C GLY A 68 4.55 3.12 2.04
N LEU A 69 5.77 3.65 1.95
CA LEU A 69 6.05 5.07 2.19
C LEU A 69 6.73 5.78 1.01
N GLU A 70 7.29 5.02 0.08
CA GLU A 70 8.07 5.56 -1.04
C GLU A 70 8.07 4.62 -2.26
N GLY A 71 8.31 5.17 -3.44
CA GLY A 71 8.45 4.40 -4.67
C GLY A 71 8.85 5.26 -5.86
N ALA A 72 9.18 4.58 -6.96
CA ALA A 72 9.54 5.15 -8.26
C ALA A 72 8.87 4.36 -9.38
#